data_AF-A0A0G4MMS8-F1
#
_entry.id   AF-A0A0G4MMS8-F1
#
_cell.length_a   1.000
_cell.length_b   1.000
_cell.length_c   1.000
_cell.angle_alpha   90.00
_cell.angle_beta   90.00
_cell.angle_gamma   90.00
#
_symmetry.space_group_name_H-M   'P 1'
#
loop_
_entity.id
_entity.type
_entity.pdbx_description
1 polymer ?
#
loop_
_entity_poly.entity_id
_entity_poly.type
_entity_poly.pdbx_seq_one_letter_code
_entity_poly.pdbx_strand_id
1 'polypeptide(L)'
;FTLIEKDALNEIDWKELIEMGWKNATNNDSRSWVDFLRNTDAHGVEVVIARFNIMVKWACSEIVLTQNIEERARCIIKFIHLAAHCHRFRNFATMSQITMALTSQEVARLSKTLSNPQLSQSTG
;
A
#
# COMPACT_ATOMS: atom_id res chain seq x y z
N PHE A 1 11.03 -2.01 -0.94
CA PHE A 1 9.72 -2.56 -1.35
C PHE A 1 9.87 -3.61 -2.43
N THR A 2 10.48 -3.29 -3.56
CA THR A 2 10.63 -4.19 -4.73
C THR A 2 11.19 -5.59 -4.44
N LEU A 3 12.23 -5.74 -3.61
CA LEU A 3 12.80 -7.07 -3.31
C LEU A 3 11.85 -7.94 -2.48
N ILE A 4 11.22 -7.38 -1.44
CA ILE A 4 10.25 -8.11 -0.59
C ILE A 4 9.03 -8.54 -1.40
N GLU A 5 8.54 -7.68 -2.29
CA GLU A 5 7.40 -8.00 -3.16
C GLU A 5 7.78 -9.06 -4.19
N LYS A 6 8.97 -8.95 -4.80
CA LYS A 6 9.49 -9.96 -5.73
C LYS A 6 9.60 -11.31 -5.04
N ASP A 7 10.15 -11.36 -3.83
CA ASP A 7 10.36 -12.60 -3.10
C ASP A 7 9.02 -13.25 -2.73
N ALA A 8 8.06 -12.46 -2.20
CA ALA A 8 6.72 -12.95 -1.90
C ALA A 8 5.94 -13.43 -3.15
N LEU A 9 6.15 -12.78 -4.31
CA LEU A 9 5.55 -13.22 -5.57
C LEU A 9 6.17 -14.50 -6.12
N ASN A 10 7.48 -14.71 -5.93
CA ASN A 10 8.17 -15.91 -6.39
C ASN A 10 7.78 -17.16 -5.59
N GLU A 11 7.22 -16.99 -4.40
CA GLU A 11 6.76 -18.09 -3.53
C GLU A 11 5.39 -18.64 -3.93
N ILE A 12 4.67 -18.02 -4.88
CA ILE A 12 3.34 -18.48 -5.31
C ILE A 12 3.47 -19.67 -6.28
N ASP A 13 2.86 -20.80 -5.94
CA ASP A 13 2.76 -21.95 -6.85
C ASP A 13 1.56 -21.81 -7.80
N TRP A 14 1.71 -22.26 -9.05
CA TRP A 14 0.65 -22.21 -10.06
C TRP A 14 -0.57 -23.05 -9.68
N LYS A 15 -0.41 -24.08 -8.84
CA LYS A 15 -1.52 -24.90 -8.35
C LYS A 15 -2.44 -24.11 -7.44
N GLU A 16 -1.87 -23.32 -6.54
CA GLU A 16 -2.63 -22.44 -5.66
C GLU A 16 -3.52 -21.53 -6.52
N LEU A 17 -2.98 -21.02 -7.64
CA LEU A 17 -3.70 -20.12 -8.54
C LEU A 17 -5.02 -20.71 -9.07
N ILE A 18 -5.06 -22.03 -9.28
CA ILE A 18 -6.22 -22.75 -9.81
C ILE A 18 -7.21 -23.11 -8.70
N GLU A 19 -6.70 -23.45 -7.52
CA GLU A 19 -7.51 -23.84 -6.37
C GLU A 19 -8.29 -22.65 -5.78
N MET A 20 -7.83 -21.41 -6.01
CA MET A 20 -8.46 -20.18 -5.52
C MET A 20 -8.70 -20.23 -4.00
N GLY A 21 -7.76 -20.79 -3.25
CA GLY A 21 -7.88 -21.02 -1.80
C GLY A 21 -7.96 -19.73 -0.96
N TRP A 22 -7.57 -18.58 -1.52
CA TRP A 22 -7.46 -17.30 -0.81
C TRP A 22 -8.76 -16.47 -0.78
N LYS A 23 -9.93 -17.06 -1.03
CA LYS A 23 -11.21 -16.31 -1.06
C LYS A 23 -11.51 -15.55 0.23
N ASN A 24 -10.97 -16.01 1.36
CA ASN A 24 -11.13 -15.38 2.67
C ASN A 24 -9.93 -14.52 3.10
N ALA A 25 -8.90 -14.37 2.27
CA ALA A 25 -7.66 -13.69 2.63
C ALA A 25 -7.85 -12.20 2.97
N THR A 26 -8.93 -11.58 2.50
CA THR A 26 -9.27 -10.18 2.81
C THR A 26 -9.89 -9.99 4.20
N ASN A 27 -10.33 -11.06 4.88
CA ASN A 27 -10.91 -10.97 6.22
C ASN A 27 -9.88 -10.85 7.35
N ASN A 28 -8.59 -10.88 7.04
CA ASN A 28 -7.55 -10.80 8.05
C ASN A 28 -7.19 -9.33 8.35
N ASP A 29 -7.50 -8.84 9.57
CA ASP A 29 -7.14 -7.49 10.03
C ASP A 29 -5.71 -7.41 10.62
N SER A 30 -4.80 -8.24 10.12
CA SER A 30 -3.40 -8.22 10.55
C SER A 30 -2.77 -6.84 10.29
N ARG A 31 -2.11 -6.31 11.33
CA ARG A 31 -1.40 -5.01 11.29
C ARG A 31 0.11 -5.14 11.18
N SER A 32 0.63 -6.35 11.37
CA SER A 32 2.04 -6.71 11.35
C SER A 32 2.22 -7.92 10.47
N TRP A 33 3.09 -7.80 9.46
CA TRP A 33 3.33 -8.88 8.51
C TRP A 33 4.08 -10.04 9.16
N VAL A 34 4.99 -9.73 10.10
CA VAL A 34 5.70 -10.75 10.87
C VAL A 34 4.75 -11.55 11.75
N ASP A 35 3.81 -10.88 12.42
CA ASP A 35 2.82 -11.57 13.25
C ASP A 35 1.85 -12.40 12.40
N PHE A 36 1.47 -11.89 11.22
CA PHE A 36 0.67 -12.65 10.25
C PHE A 36 1.37 -13.95 9.85
N LEU A 37 2.65 -13.89 9.48
CA LEU A 37 3.44 -15.06 9.08
C LEU A 37 3.66 -16.06 10.21
N ARG A 38 3.70 -15.60 11.47
CA ARG A 38 3.94 -16.47 12.63
C ARG A 38 2.67 -17.15 13.14
N ASN A 39 1.52 -16.51 12.98
CA ASN A 39 0.28 -16.90 13.65
C ASN A 39 -0.83 -17.34 12.69
N THR A 40 -0.58 -17.31 11.38
CA THR A 40 -1.55 -17.74 10.36
C THR A 40 -0.93 -18.85 9.53
N ASP A 41 -1.70 -19.88 9.19
CA ASP A 41 -1.32 -20.93 8.24
C ASP A 41 -1.48 -20.45 6.78
N ALA A 42 -1.16 -19.18 6.53
CA ALA A 42 -1.39 -18.50 5.27
C ALA A 42 -0.23 -18.76 4.30
N HIS A 43 -0.57 -19.07 3.05
CA HIS A 43 0.41 -19.46 2.02
C HIS A 43 0.16 -18.71 0.71
N GLY A 44 1.24 -18.53 -0.06
CA GLY A 44 1.21 -17.98 -1.41
C GLY A 44 0.45 -16.67 -1.55
N VAL A 45 -0.67 -16.70 -2.26
CA VAL A 45 -1.47 -15.49 -2.57
C VAL A 45 -1.97 -14.79 -1.31
N GLU A 46 -2.29 -15.52 -0.24
CA GLU A 46 -2.74 -14.91 1.02
C GLU A 46 -1.67 -14.02 1.66
N VAL A 47 -0.40 -14.44 1.59
CA VAL A 47 0.75 -13.70 2.11
C VAL A 47 0.94 -12.40 1.35
N VAL A 48 0.78 -12.43 0.02
CA VAL A 48 0.86 -11.24 -0.84
C VAL A 48 -0.29 -10.28 -0.57
N ILE A 49 -1.52 -10.78 -0.44
CA ILE A 49 -2.70 -9.97 -0.09
C ILE A 49 -2.50 -9.30 1.28
N ALA A 50 -2.05 -10.04 2.29
CA ALA A 50 -1.79 -9.49 3.62
C ALA A 50 -0.71 -8.40 3.56
N ARG A 51 0.41 -8.68 2.88
CA ARG A 51 1.49 -7.70 2.69
C ARG A 51 0.99 -6.43 2.01
N PHE A 52 0.19 -6.58 0.96
CA PHE A 52 -0.40 -5.49 0.20
C PHE A 52 -1.30 -4.62 1.08
N ASN A 53 -2.23 -5.23 1.81
CA ASN A 53 -3.17 -4.53 2.69
C ASN A 53 -2.45 -3.79 3.82
N ILE A 54 -1.43 -4.42 4.42
CA ILE A 54 -0.60 -3.79 5.45
C ILE A 54 0.13 -2.57 4.89
N MET A 55 0.66 -2.64 3.66
CA MET A 55 1.31 -1.49 3.02
C MET A 55 0.37 -0.31 2.78
N VAL A 56 -0.84 -0.59 2.29
CA VAL A 56 -1.86 0.44 2.08
C VAL A 56 -2.22 1.11 3.40
N LYS A 57 -2.51 0.32 4.45
CA LYS A 57 -2.85 0.81 5.80
C LYS A 57 -1.71 1.64 6.41
N TRP A 58 -0.46 1.19 6.26
CA TRP A 58 0.71 1.94 6.72
C TRP A 58 0.81 3.30 6.01
N ALA A 59 0.77 3.33 4.67
CA ALA A 59 0.88 4.58 3.91
C ALA A 59 -0.26 5.56 4.26
N CYS A 60 -1.49 5.06 4.43
CA CYS A 60 -2.61 5.85 4.92
C CYS A 60 -2.34 6.42 6.33
N SER A 61 -1.79 5.61 7.23
CA SER A 61 -1.48 6.02 8.60
C SER A 61 -0.42 7.12 8.66
N GLU A 62 0.65 7.01 7.85
CA GLU A 62 1.68 8.06 7.74
C GLU A 62 1.06 9.41 7.34
N ILE A 63 0.10 9.41 6.42
CA ILE A 63 -0.58 10.64 5.99
C ILE A 63 -1.50 11.15 7.10
N VAL A 64 -2.42 10.33 7.58
CA VAL A 64 -3.51 10.76 8.49
C VAL A 64 -2.97 11.16 9.86
N LEU A 65 -1.91 10.50 10.35
CA LEU A 65 -1.33 10.78 11.66
C LEU A 65 -0.35 11.96 11.66
N THR A 66 0.08 12.44 10.49
CA THR A 66 0.91 13.65 10.39
C THR A 66 0.09 14.88 10.77
N GLN A 67 0.38 15.50 11.91
CA GLN A 67 -0.44 16.58 12.48
C GLN A 67 -0.30 17.91 11.70
N ASN A 68 0.94 18.32 11.44
CA ASN A 68 1.22 19.55 10.71
C ASN A 68 0.77 19.45 9.24
N ILE A 69 0.03 20.44 8.76
CA ILE A 69 -0.62 20.38 7.44
C ILE A 69 0.38 20.51 6.28
N GLU A 70 1.45 21.29 6.46
CA GLU A 70 2.51 21.46 5.47
C GLU A 70 3.38 20.21 5.35
N GLU A 71 3.72 19.56 6.47
CA GLU A 71 4.39 18.26 6.50
C GLU A 71 3.50 17.17 5.90
N ARG A 72 2.20 17.18 6.19
CA ARG A 72 1.25 16.22 5.63
C ARG A 72 1.10 16.40 4.11
N ALA A 73 1.03 17.64 3.63
CA ALA A 73 1.04 17.94 2.19
C ALA A 73 2.33 17.41 1.54
N ARG A 74 3.51 17.67 2.14
CA ARG A 74 4.79 17.12 1.67
C ARG A 74 4.83 15.59 1.69
N CYS A 75 4.22 14.95 2.67
CA CYS A 75 4.08 13.50 2.75
C CYS A 75 3.30 12.95 1.54
N ILE A 76 2.14 13.55 1.24
CA ILE A 76 1.33 13.19 0.07
C ILE A 76 2.11 13.38 -1.24
N ILE A 77 2.81 14.51 -1.41
CA ILE A 77 3.64 14.79 -2.59
C ILE A 77 4.73 13.73 -2.76
N LYS A 78 5.43 13.35 -1.67
CA LYS A 78 6.43 12.29 -1.70
C LYS A 78 5.83 10.96 -2.15
N PHE A 79 4.63 10.61 -1.69
CA PHE A 79 3.95 9.40 -2.13
C PHE A 79 3.54 9.45 -3.60
N ILE A 80 3.08 10.59 -4.11
CA ILE A 80 2.80 10.76 -5.56
C ILE A 80 4.07 10.54 -6.38
N HIS A 81 5.20 11.15 -5.98
CA HIS A 81 6.48 10.94 -6.65
C HIS A 81 6.96 9.49 -6.57
N LEU A 82 6.75 8.83 -5.42
CA LEU A 82 7.07 7.42 -5.25
C LEU A 82 6.27 6.55 -6.22
N ALA A 83 4.94 6.77 -6.33
CA ALA A 83 4.10 6.03 -7.26
C ALA A 83 4.54 6.25 -8.72
N ALA A 84 4.85 7.49 -9.10
CA ALA A 84 5.36 7.81 -10.43
C ALA A 84 6.73 7.16 -10.72
N HIS A 85 7.61 7.08 -9.72
CA HIS A 85 8.87 6.37 -9.83
C HIS A 85 8.63 4.86 -9.99
N CYS A 86 7.79 4.25 -9.14
CA CYS A 86 7.42 2.84 -9.24
C CYS A 86 6.84 2.49 -10.63
N HIS A 87 6.04 3.36 -11.23
CA HIS A 87 5.56 3.21 -12.60
C HIS A 87 6.71 3.11 -13.62
N ARG A 88 7.72 3.99 -13.55
CA ARG A 88 8.90 3.96 -14.45
C ARG A 88 9.70 2.67 -14.32
N PHE A 89 9.81 2.13 -13.11
CA PHE A 89 10.51 0.88 -12.83
C PHE A 89 9.65 -0.37 -12.99
N ARG A 90 8.39 -0.22 -13.45
CA ARG A 90 7.41 -1.32 -13.60
C ARG A 90 7.15 -2.08 -12.30
N ASN A 91 7.36 -1.44 -11.15
CA ASN A 91 6.89 -1.96 -9.86
C ASN A 91 5.42 -1.53 -9.68
N PHE A 92 4.53 -2.27 -10.33
CA PHE A 92 3.09 -2.00 -10.28
C PHE A 92 2.47 -2.36 -8.92
N ALA A 93 3.09 -3.26 -8.15
CA ALA A 93 2.61 -3.63 -6.82
C ALA A 93 2.69 -2.45 -5.85
N THR A 94 3.89 -1.88 -5.65
CA THR A 94 4.05 -0.70 -4.80
C THR A 94 3.29 0.50 -5.37
N MET A 95 3.30 0.71 -6.68
CA MET A 95 2.53 1.79 -7.31
C MET A 95 1.04 1.71 -6.91
N SER A 96 0.44 0.53 -7.04
CA SER A 96 -0.97 0.30 -6.72
C SER A 96 -1.26 0.45 -5.22
N GLN A 97 -0.38 -0.04 -4.35
CA GLN A 97 -0.51 0.15 -2.89
C GLN A 97 -0.56 1.63 -2.52
N ILE A 98 0.35 2.44 -3.08
CA ILE A 98 0.39 3.88 -2.81
C ILE A 98 -0.82 4.58 -3.41
N THR A 99 -1.22 4.25 -4.65
CA THR A 99 -2.42 4.81 -5.27
C THR A 99 -3.66 4.52 -4.43
N MET A 100 -3.85 3.28 -3.97
CA MET A 100 -4.97 2.90 -3.12
C MET A 100 -4.99 3.67 -1.79
N ALA A 101 -3.83 3.90 -1.17
CA ALA A 101 -3.74 4.72 0.04
C ALA A 101 -4.11 6.18 -0.22
N LEU A 102 -3.63 6.77 -1.33
CA LEU A 102 -3.93 8.15 -1.70
C LEU A 102 -5.39 8.38 -2.07
N THR A 103 -6.06 7.38 -2.64
CA THR A 103 -7.49 7.41 -2.99
C THR A 103 -8.40 6.89 -1.87
N SER A 104 -7.85 6.56 -0.69
CA SER A 104 -8.64 6.03 0.42
C SER A 104 -9.59 7.09 0.97
N GLN A 105 -10.68 6.66 1.62
CA GLN A 105 -11.67 7.58 2.16
C GLN A 105 -11.09 8.49 3.25
N GLU A 106 -10.16 7.95 4.05
CA GLU A 106 -9.47 8.67 5.12
C GLU A 106 -8.64 9.83 4.56
N VAL A 107 -7.90 9.60 3.47
CA VAL A 107 -7.10 10.64 2.81
C VAL A 107 -7.98 11.61 2.03
N ALA A 108 -9.01 11.13 1.34
CA ALA A 108 -9.93 11.96 0.57
C ALA A 108 -10.68 12.99 1.44
N ARG A 109 -10.91 12.69 2.72
CA ARG A 109 -11.55 13.61 3.69
C ARG A 109 -10.64 14.75 4.13
N LEU A 110 -9.33 14.72 3.83
CA LEU A 110 -8.36 15.76 4.21
C LEU A 110 -8.43 17.00 3.30
N SER A 111 -9.63 17.52 3.05
CA SER A 111 -9.90 18.61 2.09
C SER A 111 -8.98 19.82 2.26
N LYS A 112 -8.74 20.27 3.50
CA LYS A 112 -7.82 21.37 3.81
C LYS A 112 -6.38 21.10 3.33
N THR A 113 -5.93 19.85 3.47
CA THR A 113 -4.58 19.43 3.04
C THR A 113 -4.52 19.36 1.52
N LEU A 114 -5.56 18.82 0.88
CA LEU A 114 -5.63 18.66 -0.58
C LEU A 114 -5.72 20.02 -1.30
N SER A 115 -6.32 21.03 -0.66
CA SER A 115 -6.32 22.41 -1.16
C SER A 115 -5.02 23.18 -0.91
N ASN A 116 -3.98 22.54 -0.35
CA ASN A 116 -2.72 23.23 -0.08
C ASN A 116 -2.02 23.61 -1.41
N PRO A 117 -1.59 24.88 -1.59
CA PRO A 117 -0.95 25.34 -2.83
C PRO A 117 0.30 24.53 -3.24
N GLN A 118 0.99 23.91 -2.28
CA GLN A 118 2.16 23.09 -2.58
C GLN A 118 1.80 21.82 -3.39
N LEU A 119 0.59 21.28 -3.20
CA LEU A 119 0.12 20.09 -3.91
C LEU A 119 -0.23 20.40 -5.38
N SER A 120 -0.84 21.56 -5.65
CA SER A 120 -1.18 21.96 -7.02
C SER A 120 0.05 22.26 -7.87
N GLN A 121 1.14 22.74 -7.27
CA GLN A 121 2.40 23.01 -7.98
C GLN A 121 3.22 21.74 -8.26
N SER A 122 3.01 20.67 -7.48
CA SER A 122 3.79 19.42 -7.59
C SER A 122 3.23 18.40 -8.57
N THR A 123 1.97 18.57 -8.99
CA THR A 123 1.25 17.63 -9.88
C THR A 123 1.17 18.10 -11.33
N GLY A 124 1.76 19.28 -11.63
CA GLY A 124 1.87 19.87 -12.96
C GLY A 124 3.16 19.55 -13.69
#